data_AF-V5W8U4-F1
#
_entry.id   AF-V5W8U4-F1
#
_cell.length_a   1.000
_cell.length_b   1.000
_cell.length_c   1.000
_cell.angle_alpha   90.00
_cell.angle_beta   90.00
_cell.angle_gamma   90.00
#
_symmetry.space_group_name_H-M   'P 1'
#
loop_
_entity.id
_entity.type
_entity.pdbx_description
1 polymer ?
#
loop_
_entity_poly.entity_id
_entity_poly.type
_entity_poly.pdbx_seq_one_letter_code
_entity_poly.pdbx_strand_id
1 'polypeptide(L)'
;MHWRDRFLFVAEAIYKSQAETGEVKGHYLNATAGNSEEMLKRAACAKDLGVPIIMHDYLTGGFAANTSLSNYCRDHGLLLHIHRAMHGVIDRQRNHGIHFRVLAKALRMSGGDHLHSGTVVGKLEGEREVTLGFVDLMRDDYIEKDRSRGIYFTQDWASMAGVMPVASGGMHVWHM
;
A
#
# COMPACT_ATOMS: atom_id res chain seq x y z
N MET A 1 8.77 10.54 19.81
CA MET A 1 8.63 11.37 18.58
C MET A 1 7.14 11.62 18.33
N HIS A 2 6.66 12.84 18.54
CA HIS A 2 5.28 13.19 18.20
C HIS A 2 5.12 13.23 16.67
N TRP A 3 3.94 12.87 16.14
CA TRP A 3 3.76 12.71 14.70
C TRP A 3 3.91 14.03 13.94
N ARG A 4 3.43 15.13 14.53
CA ARG A 4 3.46 16.46 13.89
C ARG A 4 4.90 16.95 13.70
N ASP A 5 5.76 16.79 14.70
CA ASP A 5 7.18 17.18 14.60
C ASP A 5 7.86 16.42 13.47
N ARG A 6 7.61 15.10 13.36
CA ARG A 6 8.13 14.29 12.26
C ARG A 6 7.67 14.82 10.91
N PHE A 7 6.39 15.16 10.76
CA PHE A 7 5.83 15.64 9.50
C PHE A 7 6.51 16.94 9.06
N LEU A 8 6.73 17.89 9.99
CA LEU A 8 7.39 19.17 9.70
C LEU A 8 8.83 18.96 9.22
N PHE A 9 9.64 18.22 9.99
CA PHE A 9 11.05 17.99 9.62
C PHE A 9 11.21 17.17 8.34
N VAL A 10 10.33 16.21 8.10
CA VAL A 10 10.37 15.39 6.88
C VAL A 10 9.93 16.20 5.65
N ALA A 11 8.93 17.08 5.78
CA ALA A 11 8.53 17.97 4.69
C ALA A 11 9.69 18.89 4.28
N GLU A 12 10.39 19.48 5.25
CA GLU A 12 11.60 20.27 4.99
C GLU A 12 12.67 19.45 4.25
N ALA A 13 12.92 18.21 4.69
CA ALA A 13 13.89 17.32 4.04
C ALA A 13 13.50 16.92 2.61
N ILE A 14 12.20 16.69 2.35
CA ILE A 14 11.68 16.43 0.99
C ILE A 14 12.03 17.61 0.09
N TYR A 15 11.67 18.83 0.48
CA TYR A 15 11.88 20.00 -0.39
C TYR A 15 13.34 20.37 -0.54
N LYS A 16 14.16 20.21 0.50
CA LYS A 16 15.62 20.36 0.43
C LYS A 16 16.22 19.40 -0.61
N SER A 17 15.95 18.10 -0.48
CA SER A 17 16.50 17.09 -1.40
C SER A 17 15.97 17.22 -2.82
N GLN A 18 14.71 17.61 -3.00
CA GLN A 18 14.13 17.92 -4.31
C GLN A 18 14.82 19.12 -4.96
N ALA A 19 15.07 20.20 -4.22
CA ALA A 19 15.79 21.36 -4.74
C ALA A 19 17.24 21.04 -5.11
N GLU A 20 17.92 20.20 -4.32
CA GLU A 20 19.30 19.79 -4.58
C GLU A 20 19.44 18.85 -5.79
N THR A 21 18.44 18.01 -6.06
CA THR A 21 18.51 16.98 -7.11
C THR A 21 17.79 17.34 -8.40
N GLY A 22 16.81 18.25 -8.35
CA GLY A 22 15.94 18.57 -9.50
C GLY A 22 14.86 17.52 -9.79
N GLU A 23 14.76 16.46 -8.99
CA GLU A 23 13.77 15.39 -9.16
C GLU A 23 12.69 15.47 -8.08
N VAL A 24 11.44 15.11 -8.42
CA VAL A 24 10.35 15.04 -7.43
C VAL A 24 10.69 14.01 -6.34
N LYS A 25 10.59 14.42 -5.08
CA LYS A 25 10.82 13.56 -3.91
C LYS A 25 9.56 13.44 -3.05
N GLY A 26 9.51 12.41 -2.23
CA GLY A 26 8.41 12.19 -1.29
C GLY A 26 8.83 11.29 -0.14
N HIS A 27 8.07 11.35 0.94
CA HIS A 27 8.17 10.45 2.08
C HIS A 27 6.76 10.06 2.50
N TYR A 28 6.52 8.77 2.73
CA TYR A 28 5.17 8.30 3.03
C TYR A 28 4.85 8.62 4.49
N LEU A 29 4.25 9.78 4.74
CA LEU A 29 3.90 10.22 6.08
C LEU A 29 2.77 9.34 6.65
N ASN A 30 3.05 8.55 7.69
CA ASN A 30 2.10 7.59 8.22
C ASN A 30 0.91 8.26 8.95
N ALA A 31 -0.29 8.09 8.40
CA ALA A 31 -1.57 8.58 8.91
C ALA A 31 -2.28 7.59 9.86
N THR A 32 -1.84 6.33 9.97
CA THR A 32 -2.40 5.34 10.89
C THR A 32 -2.49 5.90 12.31
N ALA A 33 -3.69 5.84 12.91
CA ALA A 33 -3.97 6.34 14.25
C ALA A 33 -4.93 5.39 14.99
N GLY A 34 -5.17 5.66 16.27
CA GLY A 34 -6.09 4.84 17.09
C GLY A 34 -7.58 5.05 16.77
N ASN A 35 -7.92 6.10 16.02
CA ASN A 35 -9.27 6.38 15.53
C ASN A 35 -9.23 7.17 14.21
N SER A 36 -10.38 7.23 13.53
CA SER A 36 -10.52 7.86 12.22
C SER A 36 -10.31 9.38 12.26
N GLU A 37 -10.72 10.04 13.34
CA GLU A 37 -10.60 11.48 13.51
C GLU A 37 -9.12 11.92 13.55
N GLU A 38 -8.29 11.24 14.35
CA GLU A 38 -6.85 11.50 14.40
C GLU A 38 -6.15 11.07 13.11
N MET A 39 -6.62 10.03 12.42
CA MET A 39 -6.11 9.63 11.11
C MET A 39 -6.33 10.74 10.07
N LEU A 40 -7.56 11.26 9.96
CA LEU A 40 -7.89 12.34 9.02
C LEU A 40 -7.19 13.66 9.38
N LYS A 41 -7.03 13.96 10.67
CA LYS A 41 -6.25 15.12 11.14
C LYS A 41 -4.78 15.07 10.70
N ARG A 42 -4.18 13.88 10.70
CA ARG A 42 -2.81 13.67 10.17
C ARG A 42 -2.78 13.85 8.66
N ALA A 43 -3.73 13.28 7.93
CA ALA A 43 -3.84 13.43 6.48
C ALA A 43 -4.00 14.90 6.07
N ALA A 44 -4.83 15.67 6.80
CA ALA A 44 -5.00 17.11 6.59
C ALA A 44 -3.70 17.88 6.81
N CYS A 45 -2.94 17.56 7.86
CA CYS A 45 -1.63 18.18 8.05
C CYS A 45 -0.65 17.85 6.92
N ALA A 46 -0.65 16.62 6.38
CA ALA A 46 0.20 16.26 5.25
C ALA A 46 -0.19 17.03 3.97
N LYS A 47 -1.51 17.14 3.71
CA LYS A 47 -2.05 17.97 2.62
C LYS A 47 -1.62 19.42 2.76
N ASP A 48 -1.75 20.02 3.95
CA ASP A 48 -1.37 21.43 4.19
C ASP A 48 0.14 21.67 4.03
N LEU A 49 0.97 20.63 4.24
CA LEU A 49 2.41 20.68 3.96
C LEU A 49 2.75 20.51 2.47
N GLY A 50 1.77 20.20 1.61
CA GLY A 50 1.93 20.04 0.16
C GLY A 50 2.72 18.79 -0.25
N VAL A 51 2.88 17.79 0.64
CA VAL A 51 3.61 16.57 0.29
C VAL A 51 2.80 15.68 -0.66
N PRO A 52 3.44 14.89 -1.54
CA PRO A 52 2.72 14.18 -2.59
C PRO A 52 2.04 12.88 -2.14
N ILE A 53 2.42 12.33 -0.98
CA ILE A 53 2.06 10.95 -0.60
C ILE A 53 2.02 10.75 0.92
N ILE A 54 1.05 9.95 1.38
CA ILE A 54 0.93 9.46 2.76
C ILE A 54 0.89 7.93 2.79
N MET A 55 0.89 7.33 3.98
CA MET A 55 0.67 5.88 4.13
C MET A 55 -0.33 5.51 5.21
N HIS A 56 -0.90 4.31 5.09
CA HIS A 56 -1.84 3.73 6.04
C HIS A 56 -1.65 2.21 6.19
N ASP A 57 -1.82 1.71 7.42
CA ASP A 57 -1.80 0.29 7.75
C ASP A 57 -3.24 -0.26 7.72
N TYR A 58 -3.75 -0.58 6.52
CA TYR A 58 -5.19 -0.77 6.31
C TYR A 58 -5.83 -1.92 7.09
N LEU A 59 -5.11 -3.01 7.39
CA LEU A 59 -5.66 -4.13 8.17
C LEU A 59 -5.75 -3.77 9.65
N THR A 60 -4.73 -3.12 10.19
CA THR A 60 -4.70 -2.76 11.62
C THR A 60 -5.54 -1.52 11.92
N GLY A 61 -5.60 -0.55 10.99
CA GLY A 61 -6.53 0.58 11.06
C GLY A 61 -7.96 0.19 10.67
N GLY A 62 -8.12 -0.87 9.89
CA GLY A 62 -9.40 -1.42 9.46
C GLY A 62 -9.90 -0.84 8.13
N PHE A 63 -10.68 -1.64 7.40
CA PHE A 63 -11.23 -1.27 6.09
C PHE A 63 -12.12 -0.02 6.14
N ALA A 64 -12.89 0.19 7.22
CA ALA A 64 -13.75 1.37 7.35
C ALA A 64 -12.93 2.68 7.37
N ALA A 65 -11.84 2.70 8.16
CA ALA A 65 -10.92 3.82 8.20
C ALA A 65 -10.18 3.97 6.86
N ASN A 66 -9.71 2.86 6.27
CA ASN A 66 -9.01 2.90 4.99
C ASN A 66 -9.85 3.49 3.85
N THR A 67 -11.11 3.07 3.70
CA THR A 67 -12.00 3.61 2.67
C THR A 67 -12.27 5.10 2.90
N SER A 68 -12.40 5.52 4.16
CA SER A 68 -12.55 6.95 4.49
C SER A 68 -11.31 7.76 4.10
N LEU A 69 -10.12 7.22 4.37
CA LEU A 69 -8.86 7.84 4.00
C LEU A 69 -8.62 7.86 2.48
N SER A 70 -9.01 6.80 1.78
CA SER A 70 -8.93 6.70 0.31
C SER A 70 -9.77 7.80 -0.36
N ASN A 71 -11.01 7.99 0.11
CA ASN A 71 -11.87 9.08 -0.37
C ASN A 71 -11.25 10.46 -0.08
N TYR A 72 -10.73 10.66 1.13
CA TYR A 72 -10.02 11.90 1.48
C TYR A 72 -8.82 12.16 0.55
N CYS A 73 -8.01 11.13 0.27
CA CYS A 73 -6.84 11.24 -0.61
C CYS A 73 -7.25 11.60 -2.04
N ARG A 74 -8.34 11.01 -2.56
CA ARG A 74 -8.91 11.33 -3.86
C ARG A 74 -9.33 12.80 -3.96
N ASP A 75 -10.04 13.31 -2.95
CA ASP A 75 -10.57 14.68 -2.94
C ASP A 75 -9.47 15.74 -2.74
N HIS A 76 -8.30 15.33 -2.24
CA HIS A 76 -7.21 16.24 -1.88
C HIS A 76 -5.90 16.01 -2.64
N GLY A 77 -5.88 15.11 -3.62
CA GLY A 77 -4.73 14.88 -4.48
C GLY A 77 -3.51 14.29 -3.76
N LEU A 78 -3.73 13.48 -2.72
CA LEU A 78 -2.67 12.73 -2.05
C LEU A 78 -2.58 11.32 -2.61
N LEU A 79 -1.37 10.85 -2.91
CA LEU A 79 -1.15 9.42 -3.13
C LEU A 79 -1.25 8.67 -1.78
N LEU A 80 -1.76 7.44 -1.82
CA LEU A 80 -1.99 6.60 -0.64
C LEU A 80 -1.22 5.28 -0.75
N HIS A 81 -0.08 5.20 -0.04
CA HIS A 81 0.67 3.96 0.10
C HIS A 81 0.07 3.05 1.17
N ILE A 82 -0.22 1.80 0.82
CA ILE A 82 -0.82 0.84 1.75
C ILE A 82 0.22 -0.15 2.25
N HIS A 83 0.39 -0.16 3.57
CA HIS A 83 1.17 -1.16 4.26
C HIS A 83 0.26 -2.25 4.84
N ARG A 84 0.67 -3.51 4.71
CA ARG A 84 -0.14 -4.70 5.04
C ARG A 84 0.15 -5.27 6.43
N ALA A 85 0.48 -4.43 7.41
CA ALA A 85 0.75 -4.91 8.77
C ALA A 85 -0.37 -5.87 9.25
N MET A 86 -0.01 -6.91 10.02
CA MET A 86 -0.90 -7.99 10.47
C MET A 86 -1.28 -9.05 9.41
N HIS A 87 -1.03 -8.86 8.11
CA HIS A 87 -1.48 -9.81 7.08
C HIS A 87 -1.02 -11.27 7.31
N GLY A 88 0.23 -11.48 7.74
CA GLY A 88 0.80 -12.80 8.00
C GLY A 88 0.14 -13.59 9.14
N VAL A 89 -0.70 -12.93 9.95
CA VAL A 89 -1.58 -13.61 10.94
C VAL A 89 -2.73 -14.33 10.24
N ILE A 90 -3.16 -13.81 9.09
CA ILE A 90 -4.37 -14.22 8.37
C ILE A 90 -4.02 -15.11 7.17
N ASP A 91 -2.93 -14.83 6.45
CA ASP A 91 -2.71 -15.36 5.11
C ASP A 91 -1.55 -16.36 4.97
N ARG A 92 -0.86 -16.65 6.07
CA ARG A 92 0.36 -17.47 6.02
C ARG A 92 0.09 -18.98 5.95
N GLN A 93 -0.90 -19.46 6.71
CA GLN A 93 -1.13 -20.91 6.82
C GLN A 93 -1.97 -21.42 5.65
N ARG A 94 -1.53 -22.49 5.00
CA ARG A 94 -2.24 -23.07 3.84
C ARG A 94 -3.57 -23.73 4.20
N ASN A 95 -3.70 -24.19 5.45
CA ASN A 95 -4.84 -24.98 5.92
C ASN A 95 -5.92 -24.15 6.63
N HIS A 96 -5.65 -22.89 6.99
CA HIS A 96 -6.61 -22.02 7.66
C HIS A 96 -6.29 -20.55 7.42
N GLY A 97 -7.32 -19.73 7.21
CA GLY A 97 -7.18 -18.28 7.04
C GLY A 97 -7.70 -17.79 5.70
N ILE A 98 -7.19 -16.63 5.25
CA ILE A 98 -7.58 -15.98 4.00
C ILE A 98 -6.33 -15.66 3.21
N HIS A 99 -6.16 -16.29 2.05
CA HIS A 99 -4.98 -16.08 1.22
C HIS A 99 -4.83 -14.62 0.77
N PHE A 100 -3.60 -14.10 0.73
CA PHE A 100 -3.30 -12.68 0.45
C PHE A 100 -3.95 -12.13 -0.81
N ARG A 101 -4.06 -12.92 -1.89
CA ARG A 101 -4.79 -12.53 -3.12
C ARG A 101 -6.20 -11.96 -2.86
N VAL A 102 -6.91 -12.45 -1.86
CA VAL A 102 -8.24 -11.94 -1.48
C VAL A 102 -8.11 -10.58 -0.81
N LEU A 103 -7.13 -10.43 0.09
CA LEU A 103 -6.81 -9.17 0.76
C LEU A 103 -6.33 -8.09 -0.23
N ALA A 104 -5.60 -8.47 -1.28
CA ALA A 104 -5.17 -7.60 -2.36
C ALA A 104 -6.35 -7.08 -3.20
N LYS A 105 -7.30 -7.96 -3.57
CA LYS A 105 -8.56 -7.54 -4.22
C LYS A 105 -9.38 -6.62 -3.32
N ALA A 106 -9.52 -6.97 -2.04
CA ALA A 106 -10.25 -6.16 -1.07
C ALA A 106 -9.65 -4.77 -0.90
N LEU A 107 -8.32 -4.66 -0.91
CA LEU A 107 -7.63 -3.38 -0.89
C LEU A 107 -7.85 -2.59 -2.19
N ARG A 108 -7.70 -3.20 -3.37
CA ARG A 108 -7.96 -2.51 -4.65
C ARG A 108 -9.36 -1.91 -4.72
N MET A 109 -10.36 -2.58 -4.15
CA MET A 109 -11.73 -2.06 -4.01
C MET A 109 -11.88 -0.97 -2.93
N SER A 110 -11.25 -1.12 -1.76
CA SER A 110 -11.28 -0.09 -0.69
C SER A 110 -10.53 1.19 -1.09
N GLY A 111 -9.52 1.03 -1.93
CA GLY A 111 -8.68 2.08 -2.50
C GLY A 111 -7.34 2.22 -1.79
N GLY A 112 -6.32 2.42 -2.62
CA GLY A 112 -4.91 2.57 -2.29
C GLY A 112 -4.10 2.54 -3.57
N ASP A 113 -3.09 3.40 -3.67
CA ASP A 113 -2.30 3.52 -4.91
C ASP A 113 -1.16 2.51 -4.95
N HIS A 114 -0.61 2.17 -3.78
CA HIS A 114 0.42 1.13 -3.64
C HIS A 114 -0.01 0.07 -2.63
N LEU A 115 0.48 -1.16 -2.78
CA LEU A 115 0.33 -2.21 -1.76
C LEU A 115 1.57 -3.11 -1.74
N HIS A 116 2.07 -3.39 -0.54
CA HIS A 116 3.15 -4.37 -0.36
C HIS A 116 2.73 -5.77 -0.85
N SER A 117 3.48 -6.34 -1.79
CA SER A 117 3.19 -7.62 -2.45
C SER A 117 4.17 -8.73 -2.05
N GLY A 118 5.26 -8.41 -1.35
CA GLY A 118 6.31 -9.36 -0.98
C GLY A 118 7.47 -9.33 -1.97
N THR A 119 8.55 -10.02 -1.61
CA THR A 119 9.83 -9.93 -2.33
C THR A 119 10.25 -11.23 -3.01
N VAL A 120 9.66 -12.37 -2.62
CA VAL A 120 10.06 -13.74 -3.01
C VAL A 120 11.47 -14.13 -2.51
N VAL A 121 12.47 -13.28 -2.75
CA VAL A 121 13.89 -13.53 -2.43
C VAL A 121 14.38 -12.84 -1.15
N GLY A 122 13.52 -12.01 -0.53
CA GLY A 122 13.88 -11.29 0.69
C GLY A 122 13.61 -12.09 1.96
N LYS A 123 13.59 -11.40 3.10
CA LYS A 123 13.52 -12.04 4.43
C LYS A 123 12.15 -12.60 4.82
N LEU A 124 11.09 -12.22 4.10
CA LEU A 124 9.71 -12.60 4.39
C LEU A 124 9.22 -13.62 3.37
N GLU A 125 8.40 -14.56 3.80
CA GLU A 125 7.85 -15.63 2.96
C GLU A 125 7.09 -15.07 1.74
N GLY A 126 7.30 -15.70 0.58
CA GLY A 126 6.57 -15.44 -0.66
C GLY A 126 6.96 -16.44 -1.74
N GLU A 127 5.97 -17.18 -2.26
CA GLU A 127 6.18 -18.12 -3.37
C GLU A 127 6.02 -17.37 -4.70
N ARG A 128 6.88 -17.66 -5.69
CA ARG A 128 7.01 -16.90 -6.92
C ARG A 128 5.74 -16.93 -7.75
N GLU A 129 5.21 -18.10 -8.09
CA GLU A 129 4.07 -18.22 -9.00
C GLU A 129 2.80 -17.62 -8.42
N VAL A 130 2.57 -17.85 -7.13
CA VAL A 130 1.47 -17.24 -6.39
C VAL A 130 1.62 -15.71 -6.33
N THR A 131 2.85 -15.21 -6.16
CA THR A 131 3.13 -13.76 -6.14
C THR A 131 2.84 -13.12 -7.48
N LEU A 132 3.27 -13.73 -8.58
CA LEU A 132 2.94 -13.26 -9.94
C LEU A 132 1.42 -13.18 -10.11
N GLY A 133 0.68 -14.21 -9.71
CA GLY A 133 -0.78 -14.23 -9.83
C GLY A 133 -1.47 -13.06 -9.13
N PHE A 134 -1.16 -12.78 -7.87
CA PHE A 134 -1.81 -11.65 -7.19
C PHE A 134 -1.24 -10.27 -7.58
N VAL A 135 -0.03 -10.19 -8.15
CA VAL A 135 0.48 -8.96 -8.78
C VAL A 135 -0.33 -8.63 -10.04
N ASP A 136 -0.67 -9.62 -10.85
CA ASP A 136 -1.55 -9.44 -12.02
C ASP A 136 -2.94 -8.95 -11.55
N LEU A 137 -3.50 -9.56 -10.49
CA LEU A 137 -4.76 -9.11 -9.89
C LEU A 137 -4.73 -7.67 -9.36
N MET A 138 -3.56 -7.16 -8.97
CA MET A 138 -3.40 -5.79 -8.48
C MET A 138 -3.35 -4.78 -9.62
N ARG A 139 -2.75 -5.12 -10.78
CA ARG A 139 -2.45 -4.15 -11.84
C ARG A 139 -3.39 -4.23 -13.03
N ASP A 140 -3.72 -5.43 -13.46
CA ASP A 140 -4.32 -5.65 -14.77
C ASP A 140 -5.84 -5.43 -14.70
N ASP A 141 -6.45 -5.15 -15.86
CA ASP A 141 -7.90 -4.96 -15.95
C ASP A 141 -8.66 -6.29 -16.03
N TYR A 142 -8.06 -7.28 -16.71
CA TYR A 142 -8.67 -8.60 -16.90
C TYR A 142 -7.63 -9.70 -16.66
N ILE A 143 -7.92 -10.60 -15.73
CA ILE A 143 -7.02 -11.69 -15.31
C ILE A 143 -7.74 -13.02 -15.50
N GLU A 144 -7.24 -13.87 -16.38
CA GLU A 144 -7.81 -15.19 -16.62
C GLU A 144 -7.58 -16.16 -15.45
N LYS A 145 -8.47 -17.14 -15.33
CA LYS A 145 -8.29 -18.25 -14.40
C LYS A 145 -7.03 -19.04 -14.73
N ASP A 146 -6.08 -19.02 -13.80
CA ASP A 146 -4.85 -19.82 -13.83
C ASP A 146 -4.55 -20.45 -12.47
N ARG A 147 -4.77 -21.76 -12.35
CA ARG A 147 -4.57 -22.49 -11.10
C ARG A 147 -3.10 -22.66 -10.74
N SER A 148 -2.17 -22.57 -11.70
CA SER A 148 -0.73 -22.67 -11.44
C SER A 148 -0.22 -21.47 -10.63
N ARG A 149 -0.82 -20.29 -10.85
CA ARG A 149 -0.59 -19.06 -10.07
C ARG A 149 -1.58 -18.85 -8.93
N GLY A 150 -2.41 -19.85 -8.63
CA GLY A 150 -3.43 -19.77 -7.59
C GLY A 150 -4.60 -18.83 -7.91
N ILE A 151 -4.87 -18.54 -9.18
CA ILE A 151 -6.05 -17.80 -9.64
C ILE A 151 -7.18 -18.79 -9.94
N TYR A 152 -8.20 -18.80 -9.09
CA TYR A 152 -9.29 -19.77 -9.17
C TYR A 152 -10.43 -19.34 -10.08
N PHE A 153 -10.58 -18.03 -10.28
CA PHE A 153 -11.64 -17.40 -11.06
C PHE A 153 -11.03 -16.30 -11.91
N THR A 154 -11.52 -16.20 -13.15
CA THR A 154 -11.29 -15.03 -13.98
C THR A 154 -11.81 -13.79 -13.25
N GLN A 155 -11.05 -12.70 -13.28
CA GLN A 155 -11.40 -11.44 -12.65
C GLN A 155 -11.37 -10.32 -13.69
N ASP A 156 -12.48 -9.64 -13.83
CA ASP A 156 -12.61 -8.39 -14.60
C ASP A 156 -12.74 -7.22 -13.61
N TRP A 157 -12.01 -6.14 -13.84
CA TRP A 157 -12.00 -4.94 -13.02
C TRP A 157 -12.72 -3.75 -13.65
N ALA A 158 -13.23 -3.89 -14.87
CA ALA A 158 -14.04 -2.89 -15.56
C ALA A 158 -13.45 -1.48 -15.47
N SER A 159 -12.16 -1.34 -15.82
CA SER A 159 -11.38 -0.11 -15.80
C SER A 159 -11.09 0.48 -14.41
N MET A 160 -11.28 -0.27 -13.32
CA MET A 160 -10.79 0.14 -12.00
C MET A 160 -9.27 0.29 -12.04
N ALA A 161 -8.76 1.42 -11.55
CA ALA A 161 -7.33 1.71 -11.52
C ALA A 161 -6.53 0.57 -10.88
N GLY A 162 -5.35 0.29 -11.44
CA GLY A 162 -4.40 -0.66 -10.88
C GLY A 162 -3.74 -0.12 -9.61
N VAL A 163 -3.25 -1.04 -8.78
CA VAL A 163 -2.46 -0.77 -7.57
C VAL A 163 -1.02 -1.15 -7.84
N MET A 164 -0.07 -0.25 -7.56
CA MET A 164 1.35 -0.53 -7.75
C MET A 164 1.85 -1.54 -6.69
N PRO A 165 2.36 -2.70 -7.10
CA PRO A 165 2.92 -3.68 -6.17
C PRO A 165 4.26 -3.19 -5.61
N VAL A 166 4.44 -3.29 -4.30
CA VAL A 166 5.67 -2.89 -3.61
C VAL A 166 6.41 -4.11 -3.07
N ALA A 167 7.60 -4.36 -3.62
CA ALA A 167 8.54 -5.34 -3.07
C ALA A 167 9.37 -4.69 -1.96
N SER A 168 9.26 -5.20 -0.73
CA SER A 168 10.04 -4.70 0.41
C SER A 168 10.25 -5.78 1.47
N GLY A 169 11.45 -5.78 2.08
CA GLY A 169 11.82 -6.65 3.19
C GLY A 169 13.09 -7.45 2.92
N GLY A 170 14.22 -6.98 3.46
CA GLY A 170 15.50 -7.70 3.41
C GLY A 170 16.12 -7.79 2.01
N MET A 171 15.77 -6.87 1.11
CA MET A 171 16.40 -6.75 -0.20
C MET A 171 17.68 -5.91 -0.11
N HIS A 172 18.57 -6.12 -1.08
CA HIS A 172 19.84 -5.40 -1.24
C HIS A 172 20.28 -5.49 -2.70
N VAL A 173 21.41 -4.88 -3.05
CA VAL A 173 21.86 -4.69 -4.44
C VAL A 173 21.90 -5.96 -5.29
N TRP A 174 22.26 -7.12 -4.73
CA TRP A 174 22.30 -8.40 -5.46
C TRP A 174 20.93 -9.01 -5.82
N HIS A 175 19.83 -8.39 -5.39
CA HIS A 175 18.47 -8.83 -5.70
C HIS A 175 17.86 -8.06 -6.88
N MET A 176 18.60 -7.09 -7.45
CA MET A 176 18.23 -6.38 -8.67
C MET A 176 18.66 -7.18 -9.89
#